data_AF-A0A955M5K7-F1
#
_entry.id   AF-A0A955M5K7-F1
#
_cell.length_a   1.000
_cell.length_b   1.000
_cell.length_c   1.000
_cell.angle_alpha   90.00
_cell.angle_beta   90.00
_cell.angle_gamma   90.00
#
_symmetry.space_group_name_H-M   'P 1'
#
loop_
_entity.id
_entity.type
_entity.pdbx_description
1 polymer ?
#
loop_
_entity_poly.entity_id
_entity_poly.type
_entity_poly.pdbx_seq_one_letter_code
_entity_poly.pdbx_strand_id
1 'polypeptide(L)'
;MGVACAAGPAKAVKDQVWGIASSFDIYDCDPATIRDADRIRDFVAKLCELIEMKRFGETQVVHFGEDEKVAGFSMVQLIETSLISAHFANLTNTVYLDVFSCKPYDIQIVERFAVDFFQGSHCIIHTSYRY
;
A
#
# COMPACT_ATOMS: atom_id res chain seq x y z
N MET A 1 -11.51 8.54 -44.83
CA MET A 1 -12.38 8.88 -43.67
C MET A 1 -12.43 7.65 -42.78
N GLY A 2 -11.73 7.67 -41.65
CA GLY A 2 -11.71 6.62 -40.64
C GLY A 2 -11.37 7.30 -39.33
N VAL A 3 -12.35 7.26 -38.43
CA VAL A 3 -12.52 8.14 -37.28
C VAL A 3 -11.34 8.02 -36.31
N ALA A 4 -10.70 9.15 -35.99
CA ALA A 4 -9.83 9.27 -34.84
C ALA A 4 -10.67 8.99 -33.59
N CYS A 5 -10.41 7.85 -32.93
CA CYS A 5 -10.96 7.59 -31.62
C CYS A 5 -10.35 8.62 -30.66
N ALA A 6 -11.12 9.66 -30.33
CA ALA A 6 -10.75 10.64 -29.33
C ALA A 6 -10.45 9.89 -28.03
N ALA A 7 -9.20 9.96 -27.56
CA ALA A 7 -8.86 9.46 -26.25
C ALA A 7 -9.71 10.21 -25.22
N GLY A 8 -10.56 9.47 -24.50
CA GLY A 8 -11.45 10.06 -23.50
C GLY A 8 -10.70 10.74 -22.35
N PRO A 9 -11.42 11.51 -21.51
CA PRO A 9 -10.84 12.34 -20.45
C PRO A 9 -9.93 11.58 -19.46
N ALA A 10 -10.14 10.27 -19.29
CA ALA A 10 -9.30 9.40 -18.45
C ALA A 10 -7.84 9.28 -18.92
N LYS A 11 -7.55 9.47 -20.21
CA LYS A 11 -6.18 9.45 -20.73
C LYS A 11 -5.46 10.78 -20.52
N ALA A 12 -6.18 11.90 -20.62
CA ALA A 12 -5.63 13.25 -20.43
C ALA A 12 -5.29 13.58 -18.96
N VAL A 13 -5.98 12.96 -18.00
CA VAL A 13 -5.66 13.08 -16.57
C VAL A 13 -4.32 12.42 -16.23
N LYS A 14 -3.91 11.36 -16.94
CA LYS A 14 -2.65 10.65 -16.67
C LYS A 14 -1.39 11.49 -16.95
N ASP A 15 -1.48 12.47 -17.84
CA ASP A 15 -0.31 13.27 -18.26
C ASP A 15 0.00 14.44 -17.30
N GLN A 16 -0.87 14.73 -16.33
CA GLN A 16 -0.69 15.82 -15.35
C GLN A 16 -0.41 15.34 -13.92
N VAL A 17 -0.52 14.04 -13.65
CA VAL A 17 -0.36 13.47 -12.31
C VAL A 17 1.09 13.04 -12.11
N TRP A 18 1.80 13.68 -11.19
CA TRP A 18 3.15 13.29 -10.76
C TRP A 18 3.16 11.95 -10.00
N GLY A 19 2.09 11.64 -9.25
CA GLY A 19 1.99 10.37 -8.54
C GLY A 19 0.62 10.11 -7.91
N ILE A 20 0.44 8.86 -7.47
CA ILE A 20 -0.78 8.37 -6.81
C ILE A 20 -0.43 8.05 -5.36
N ALA A 21 -1.15 8.65 -4.42
CA ALA A 21 -1.11 8.29 -3.00
C ALA A 21 -2.43 7.61 -2.64
N SER A 22 -2.38 6.32 -2.27
CA SER A 22 -3.54 5.60 -1.79
C SER A 22 -3.28 5.05 -0.39
N SER A 23 -4.27 5.18 0.48
CA SER A 23 -4.30 4.56 1.80
C SER A 23 -5.30 3.40 1.81
N PHE A 24 -4.97 2.35 2.53
CA PHE A 24 -5.74 1.12 2.67
C PHE A 24 -5.83 0.79 4.16
N ASP A 25 -7.02 0.98 4.73
CA ASP A 25 -7.31 0.64 6.12
C ASP A 25 -7.99 -0.72 6.14
N ILE A 26 -7.24 -1.76 6.50
CA ILE A 26 -7.66 -3.17 6.41
C ILE A 26 -7.98 -3.67 7.82
N TYR A 27 -9.22 -4.06 8.03
CA TYR A 27 -9.76 -4.40 9.34
C TYR A 27 -9.87 -5.92 9.54
N ASP A 28 -9.91 -6.33 10.81
CA ASP A 28 -10.03 -7.72 11.26
C ASP A 28 -8.99 -8.66 10.64
N CYS A 29 -7.75 -8.21 10.52
CA CYS A 29 -6.66 -8.99 9.96
C CYS A 29 -6.27 -10.16 10.88
N ASP A 30 -5.65 -11.20 10.30
CA ASP A 30 -5.06 -12.30 11.06
C ASP A 30 -3.92 -11.79 11.96
N PRO A 31 -4.07 -11.87 13.30
CA PRO A 31 -3.05 -11.43 14.25
C PRO A 31 -1.68 -12.08 14.05
N ALA A 32 -1.64 -13.31 13.53
CA ALA A 32 -0.38 -14.02 13.30
C ALA A 32 0.44 -13.39 12.16
N THR A 33 -0.22 -12.75 11.19
CA THR A 33 0.46 -12.12 10.05
C THR A 33 0.94 -10.71 10.36
N ILE A 34 0.11 -9.89 11.01
CA ILE A 34 0.42 -8.47 11.27
C ILE A 34 1.39 -8.27 12.44
N ARG A 35 1.64 -9.33 13.23
CA ARG A 35 2.58 -9.34 14.37
C ARG A 35 3.86 -10.11 14.08
N ASP A 36 4.12 -10.42 12.81
CA ASP A 36 5.31 -11.12 12.37
C ASP A 36 6.11 -10.23 11.40
N ALA A 37 7.29 -9.82 11.85
CA ALA A 37 8.14 -8.91 11.08
C ALA A 37 8.59 -9.51 9.74
N ASP A 38 8.77 -10.83 9.65
CA ASP A 38 9.20 -11.49 8.43
C ASP A 38 8.04 -11.63 7.44
N ARG A 39 6.82 -11.88 7.95
CA ARG A 39 5.60 -11.82 7.14
C ARG A 39 5.37 -10.41 6.58
N ILE A 40 5.64 -9.37 7.38
CA ILE A 40 5.54 -7.97 6.92
C ILE A 40 6.59 -7.69 5.83
N ARG A 41 7.84 -8.14 5.98
CA ARG A 41 8.87 -7.99 4.93
C ARG A 41 8.48 -8.72 3.65
N ASP A 42 7.95 -9.94 3.76
CA ASP A 42 7.45 -10.73 2.63
C ASP A 42 6.29 -10.02 1.91
N PHE A 43 5.34 -9.46 2.66
CA PHE A 43 4.25 -8.66 2.12
C PHE A 43 4.78 -7.50 1.26
N VAL A 44 5.70 -6.70 1.79
CA VAL A 44 6.23 -5.52 1.11
C VAL A 44 7.01 -5.89 -0.14
N ALA A 45 7.80 -6.97 -0.08
CA ALA A 45 8.53 -7.48 -1.25
C ALA A 45 7.56 -7.86 -2.39
N LYS A 46 6.51 -8.62 -2.07
CA LYS A 46 5.47 -9.04 -3.01
C LYS A 46 4.63 -7.87 -3.53
N LEU A 47 4.32 -6.89 -2.67
CA LEU A 47 3.62 -5.67 -3.08
C LEU A 47 4.44 -4.89 -4.11
N CYS A 48 5.75 -4.73 -3.87
CA CYS A 48 6.64 -4.05 -4.81
C CYS A 48 6.72 -4.78 -6.16
N GLU A 49 6.75 -6.12 -6.16
CA GLU A 49 6.68 -6.92 -7.39
C GLU A 49 5.34 -6.74 -8.10
N LEU A 50 4.24 -6.77 -7.36
CA LEU A 50 2.87 -6.62 -7.88
C LEU A 50 2.64 -5.28 -8.59
N ILE A 51 3.15 -4.18 -8.01
CA ILE A 51 3.04 -2.84 -8.62
C ILE A 51 4.23 -2.49 -9.51
N GLU A 52 5.11 -3.46 -9.76
CA GLU A 52 6.32 -3.34 -10.57
C GLU A 52 7.18 -2.11 -10.20
N MET A 53 7.40 -1.91 -8.90
CA MET A 53 8.26 -0.85 -8.36
C MET A 53 9.56 -1.43 -7.81
N LYS A 54 10.65 -0.72 -8.06
CA LYS A 54 11.99 -1.11 -7.59
C LYS A 54 12.19 -0.66 -6.15
N ARG A 55 12.47 -1.60 -5.26
CA ARG A 55 12.87 -1.32 -3.87
C ARG A 55 14.23 -0.63 -3.80
N PHE A 56 14.36 0.32 -2.88
CA PHE A 56 15.61 0.99 -2.54
C PHE A 56 15.96 0.72 -1.07
N GLY A 57 17.06 -0.01 -0.85
CA GLY A 57 17.46 -0.43 0.49
C GLY A 57 16.55 -1.48 1.12
N GLU A 58 16.89 -1.87 2.34
CA GLU A 58 16.15 -2.87 3.13
C GLU A 58 14.82 -2.32 3.64
N THR A 59 13.81 -3.19 3.71
CA THR A 59 12.54 -2.86 4.39
C THR A 59 12.80 -2.70 5.87
N GLN A 60 12.53 -1.51 6.41
CA GLN A 60 12.61 -1.26 7.84
C GLN A 60 11.30 -1.71 8.48
N VAL A 61 11.39 -2.58 9.48
CA VAL A 61 10.23 -3.07 10.25
C VAL A 61 10.59 -2.98 11.71
N VAL A 62 9.85 -2.16 12.46
CA VAL A 62 10.13 -1.85 13.87
C VAL A 62 8.87 -2.09 14.68
N HIS A 63 8.96 -2.90 15.73
CA HIS A 63 7.91 -3.02 16.74
C HIS A 63 8.18 -2.00 17.85
N PHE A 64 7.19 -1.19 18.18
CA PHE A 64 7.29 -0.23 19.29
C PHE A 64 5.91 0.12 19.85
N GLY A 65 5.91 0.91 20.94
CA GLY A 65 4.74 1.33 21.69
C GLY A 65 4.74 0.75 23.10
N GLU A 66 4.88 1.61 24.11
CA GLU A 66 4.95 1.22 25.52
C GLU A 66 3.57 0.89 26.12
N ASP A 67 2.51 1.51 25.59
CA ASP A 67 1.11 1.21 25.92
C ASP A 67 0.54 0.22 24.89
N GLU A 68 -0.08 -0.87 25.37
CA GLU A 68 -0.73 -1.88 24.52
C GLU A 68 -1.73 -1.29 23.51
N LYS A 69 -2.34 -0.14 23.81
CA LYS A 69 -3.25 0.58 22.91
C LYS A 69 -2.58 1.11 21.64
N VAL A 70 -1.28 1.36 21.68
CA VAL A 70 -0.51 1.90 20.55
C VAL A 70 0.62 0.97 20.11
N ALA A 71 0.75 -0.19 20.75
CA ALA A 71 1.76 -1.18 20.42
C ALA A 71 1.48 -1.82 19.04
N GLY A 72 2.53 -1.98 18.24
CA GLY A 72 2.40 -2.52 16.91
C GLY A 72 3.69 -2.46 16.11
N PHE A 73 3.66 -3.05 14.92
CA PHE A 73 4.72 -2.83 13.94
C PHE A 73 4.47 -1.54 13.18
N SER A 74 5.56 -0.89 12.77
CA SER A 74 5.55 0.03 11.63
C SER A 74 6.58 -0.44 10.61
N MET A 75 6.26 -0.25 9.33
CA MET A 75 7.15 -0.57 8.23
C MET A 75 7.39 0.63 7.33
N VAL A 76 8.61 0.73 6.81
CA VAL A 76 8.98 1.68 5.75
C VAL A 76 9.78 0.98 4.66
N GLN A 77 9.40 1.19 3.40
CA GLN A 77 10.15 0.79 2.22
C GLN A 77 10.23 1.95 1.25
N LEU A 78 11.44 2.45 1.04
CA LEU A 78 11.72 3.34 -0.06
C LEU A 78 11.63 2.55 -1.37
N ILE A 79 10.92 3.10 -2.35
CA ILE A 79 10.89 2.60 -3.72
C ILE A 79 11.43 3.70 -4.63
N GLU A 80 11.79 3.39 -5.87
CA GLU A 80 12.42 4.35 -6.78
C GLU A 80 11.59 5.66 -6.88
N THR A 81 12.12 6.72 -6.27
CA THR A 81 11.49 8.06 -6.14
C THR A 81 10.16 8.14 -5.38
N SER A 82 9.79 7.13 -4.58
CA SER A 82 8.54 7.15 -3.80
C SER A 82 8.62 6.31 -2.51
N LEU A 83 7.49 5.94 -1.89
CA LEU A 83 7.44 5.38 -0.54
C LEU A 83 6.25 4.42 -0.35
N ILE A 84 6.49 3.28 0.31
CA ILE A 84 5.46 2.46 0.92
C ILE A 84 5.69 2.47 2.43
N SER A 85 4.62 2.70 3.20
CA SER A 85 4.64 2.67 4.66
C SER A 85 3.40 1.98 5.20
N ALA A 86 3.50 1.38 6.39
CA ALA A 86 2.32 0.87 7.07
C ALA A 86 2.46 0.83 8.58
N HIS A 87 1.33 0.88 9.28
CA HIS A 87 1.20 0.65 10.71
C HIS A 87 0.30 -0.56 10.97
N PHE A 88 0.71 -1.44 11.88
CA PHE A 88 0.02 -2.69 12.21
C PHE A 88 -0.41 -2.64 13.67
N ALA A 89 -1.67 -2.28 13.93
CA ALA A 89 -2.19 -2.07 15.26
C ALA A 89 -2.54 -3.40 15.93
N ASN A 90 -1.84 -3.75 17.01
CA ASN A 90 -2.06 -5.02 17.70
C ASN A 90 -3.46 -5.12 18.29
N LEU A 91 -3.95 -4.05 18.92
CA LEU A 91 -5.20 -4.06 19.68
C LEU A 91 -6.43 -4.30 18.80
N THR A 92 -6.46 -3.68 17.62
CA THR A 92 -7.63 -3.69 16.73
C THR A 92 -7.50 -4.66 15.56
N ASN A 93 -6.35 -5.32 15.43
CA ASN A 93 -6.00 -6.12 14.26
C ASN A 93 -6.20 -5.36 12.94
N THR A 94 -5.76 -4.11 12.91
CA THR A 94 -5.91 -3.23 11.75
C THR A 94 -4.56 -2.94 11.12
N VAL A 95 -4.51 -2.99 9.79
CA VAL A 95 -3.36 -2.52 9.00
C VAL A 95 -3.73 -1.21 8.33
N TYR A 96 -2.91 -0.19 8.56
CA TYR A 96 -2.99 1.10 7.88
C TYR A 96 -1.83 1.16 6.89
N LEU A 97 -2.11 0.89 5.61
CA LEU A 97 -1.11 0.83 4.55
C LEU A 97 -1.20 2.07 3.67
N ASP A 98 -0.07 2.73 3.43
CA ASP A 98 0.09 3.81 2.48
C ASP A 98 0.98 3.39 1.32
N VAL A 99 0.49 3.56 0.09
CA VAL A 99 1.24 3.35 -1.14
C VAL A 99 1.35 4.67 -1.88
N PHE A 100 2.55 5.23 -1.91
CA PHE A 100 2.85 6.38 -2.72
C PHE A 100 3.78 6.01 -3.87
N SER A 101 3.36 6.27 -5.11
CA SER A 101 4.13 5.94 -6.31
C SER A 101 3.95 6.97 -7.42
N CYS A 102 5.06 7.34 -8.07
CA CYS A 102 5.05 8.11 -9.32
C CYS A 102 4.65 7.25 -10.53
N LYS A 103 4.84 5.92 -10.47
CA LYS A 103 4.33 4.97 -11.45
C LYS A 103 2.87 4.64 -11.14
N PRO A 104 1.94 4.76 -12.11
CA PRO A 104 0.56 4.35 -11.91
C PRO A 104 0.45 2.86 -11.58
N TYR A 105 -0.44 2.52 -10.64
CA TYR A 105 -0.77 1.16 -10.26
C TYR A 105 -2.29 0.99 -10.14
N ASP A 106 -2.76 -0.25 -10.19
CA ASP A 106 -4.18 -0.56 -9.99
C ASP A 106 -4.48 -0.69 -8.50
N ILE A 107 -5.26 0.26 -7.98
CA ILE A 107 -5.64 0.37 -6.56
C ILE A 107 -6.43 -0.86 -6.11
N GLN A 108 -7.29 -1.42 -6.97
CA GLN A 108 -8.11 -2.59 -6.63
C GLN A 108 -7.29 -3.87 -6.57
N ILE A 109 -6.23 -3.96 -7.38
CA ILE A 109 -5.27 -5.07 -7.28
C ILE A 109 -4.49 -5.00 -5.96
N VAL A 110 -4.06 -3.80 -5.54
CA VAL A 110 -3.38 -3.61 -4.25
C VAL A 110 -4.30 -3.93 -3.08
N GLU A 111 -5.54 -3.43 -3.11
CA GLU A 111 -6.58 -3.73 -2.10
C GLU A 111 -6.74 -5.23 -1.92
N ARG A 112 -7.08 -5.93 -3.01
CA ARG A 112 -7.34 -7.37 -2.96
C ARG A 112 -6.12 -8.13 -2.47
N PHE A 113 -4.94 -7.80 -2.98
CA PHE A 113 -3.70 -8.43 -2.54
C PHE A 113 -3.47 -8.24 -1.03
N ALA A 114 -3.66 -7.04 -0.51
CA ALA A 114 -3.41 -6.74 0.90
C ALA A 114 -4.47 -7.38 1.82
N VAL A 115 -5.74 -7.31 1.45
CA VAL A 115 -6.83 -7.99 2.16
C VAL A 115 -6.60 -9.50 2.18
N ASP A 116 -6.27 -10.12 1.04
CA ASP A 116 -5.99 -11.56 0.94
C ASP A 116 -4.74 -11.93 1.75
N PHE A 117 -3.67 -11.13 1.72
CA PHE A 117 -2.43 -11.44 2.44
C PHE A 117 -2.62 -11.40 3.96
N PHE A 118 -3.30 -10.38 4.47
CA PHE A 118 -3.54 -10.19 5.91
C PHE A 118 -4.82 -10.87 6.40
N GLN A 119 -5.57 -11.53 5.52
CA GLN A 119 -6.86 -12.18 5.83
C GLN A 119 -7.86 -11.20 6.48
N GLY A 120 -7.86 -9.96 6.02
CA GLY A 120 -8.77 -8.92 6.51
C GLY A 120 -10.21 -9.15 6.06
N SER A 121 -11.18 -8.59 6.78
CA SER A 121 -12.60 -8.74 6.46
C SER A 121 -13.12 -7.66 5.49
N HIS A 122 -12.58 -6.44 5.60
CA HIS A 122 -12.93 -5.30 4.76
C HIS A 122 -11.81 -4.26 4.71
N CYS A 123 -11.83 -3.43 3.67
CA CYS A 123 -10.88 -2.35 3.44
C CYS A 123 -11.62 -1.02 3.21
N ILE A 124 -11.13 0.06 3.82
CA ILE A 124 -11.50 1.43 3.43
C ILE A 124 -10.34 2.01 2.62
N ILE A 125 -10.64 2.66 1.51
CA ILE A 125 -9.64 3.20 0.60
C ILE A 125 -9.85 4.69 0.37
N HIS A 126 -8.76 5.44 0.50
CA HIS A 126 -8.68 6.81 0.02
C HIS A 126 -7.60 6.93 -1.04
N THR A 127 -7.82 7.78 -2.03
CA THR A 127 -6.83 8.03 -3.09
C THR A 127 -6.75 9.52 -3.38
N SER A 128 -5.52 10.01 -3.47
CA SER A 128 -5.20 11.38 -3.83
C SER A 128 -4.20 11.38 -5.00
N TYR A 129 -4.55 12.13 -6.04
CA TYR A 129 -3.65 12.39 -7.17
C TYR A 129 -2.75 13.57 -6.83
N ARG A 130 -1.44 13.42 -7.06
CA ARG A 130 -0.43 14.44 -6.84
C ARG A 130 -0.09 15.07 -8.19
N TYR A 131 -0.07 16.40 -8.26
CA TYR A 131 0.20 17.20 -9.47
C TYR A 131 1.48 18.03 -9.25
#